data_AF-A0A7C4RGF9-F1
#
_entry.id   AF-A0A7C4RGF9-F1
#
_cell.length_a   1.000
_cell.length_b   1.000
_cell.length_c   1.000
_cell.angle_alpha   90.00
_cell.angle_beta   90.00
_cell.angle_gamma   90.00
#
_symmetry.space_group_name_H-M   'P 1'
#
loop_
_entity.id
_entity.type
_entity.pdbx_description
1 polymer ?
#
loop_
_entity_poly.entity_id
_entity_poly.type
_entity_poly.pdbx_seq_one_letter_code
_entity_poly.pdbx_strand_id
1 'polypeptide(L)'
;MKKCISSNLSQGFGLQRIYTAPDDKEPFDESYIIEDNDTVVIPRGYHPVVTAPGYQLYYLWMLAGEKRVYGAWSNDPKHSWLKDCEIIIDEILHEFIP
;
A
#
# COMPACT_ATOMS: atom_id res chain seq x y z
N MET A 1 -8.07 3.92 7.05
CA MET A 1 -8.76 3.89 5.75
C MET A 1 -7.79 4.39 4.69
N LYS A 2 -7.74 3.76 3.51
CA LYS A 2 -7.04 4.32 2.34
C LYS A 2 -8.09 4.68 1.30
N LYS A 3 -8.06 5.92 0.83
CA LYS A 3 -8.80 6.38 -0.34
C LYS A 3 -7.85 6.30 -1.53
N CYS A 4 -8.04 5.33 -2.42
CA CYS A 4 -7.29 5.26 -3.67
C CYS A 4 -7.90 6.31 -4.61
N ILE A 5 -7.10 7.25 -5.11
CA ILE A 5 -7.60 8.31 -5.98
C ILE A 5 -6.72 8.39 -7.22
N SER A 6 -7.34 8.22 -8.38
CA SER A 6 -6.83 8.57 -9.69
C SER A 6 -5.68 7.71 -10.20
N SER A 7 -6.06 6.74 -11.03
CA SER A 7 -5.32 6.54 -12.27
C SER A 7 -5.60 7.71 -13.22
N ASN A 8 -4.57 8.20 -13.92
CA ASN A 8 -4.65 9.27 -14.92
C ASN A 8 -5.69 9.01 -16.06
N LEU A 9 -6.31 7.83 -16.05
CA LEU A 9 -7.31 7.32 -16.97
C LEU A 9 -8.38 6.60 -16.13
N SER A 10 -9.67 6.88 -16.34
CA SER A 10 -10.78 6.41 -15.49
C SER A 10 -11.04 4.90 -15.55
N GLN A 11 -10.45 4.21 -16.52
CA GLN A 11 -10.53 2.75 -16.70
C GLN A 11 -9.38 1.98 -16.06
N GLY A 12 -8.47 2.67 -15.36
CA GLY A 12 -7.37 2.03 -14.66
C GLY A 12 -7.86 1.25 -13.43
N PHE A 13 -7.08 0.25 -13.03
CA PHE A 13 -7.35 -0.52 -11.82
C PHE A 13 -6.04 -0.89 -11.12
N GLY A 14 -6.15 -1.24 -9.85
CA GLY A 14 -5.06 -1.77 -9.04
C GLY A 14 -5.52 -2.95 -8.19
N LEU A 15 -4.60 -3.47 -7.39
CA LEU A 15 -4.87 -4.51 -6.41
C LEU A 15 -4.38 -4.04 -5.04
N GLN A 16 -5.27 -4.12 -4.06
CA GLN A 16 -4.93 -3.93 -2.66
C GLN A 16 -5.12 -5.24 -1.91
N ARG A 17 -4.03 -5.80 -1.40
CA ARG A 17 -4.08 -6.97 -0.51
C ARG A 17 -3.97 -6.50 0.92
N ILE A 18 -4.81 -7.03 1.81
CA ILE A 18 -4.77 -6.77 3.25
C ILE A 18 -4.66 -8.12 3.95
N TYR A 19 -3.56 -8.32 4.68
CA TYR A 19 -3.28 -9.60 5.32
C TYR A 19 -2.56 -9.44 6.66
N THR A 20 -2.74 -10.40 7.55
CA THR A 20 -2.10 -10.41 8.88
C THR A 20 -0.81 -11.22 8.91
N ALA A 21 -0.05 -11.07 10.00
CA ALA A 21 1.09 -11.93 10.28
C ALA A 21 0.64 -13.39 10.51
N PRO A 22 1.51 -14.40 10.29
CA PRO A 22 1.16 -15.80 10.47
C PRO A 22 0.71 -16.18 11.89
N ASP A 23 1.15 -15.43 12.90
CA ASP A 23 0.86 -15.63 14.32
C ASP A 23 -0.29 -14.74 14.84
N ASP A 24 -1.00 -14.05 13.95
CA ASP A 24 -2.18 -13.28 14.31
C ASP A 24 -3.28 -14.21 14.84
N LYS A 25 -3.95 -13.78 15.92
CA LYS A 25 -5.00 -14.57 16.60
C LYS A 25 -6.26 -14.70 15.74
N GLU A 26 -6.49 -13.75 14.85
CA GLU A 26 -7.59 -13.73 13.91
C GLU A 26 -7.01 -13.56 12.51
N PRO A 27 -6.60 -14.64 11.84
CA PRO A 27 -6.02 -14.56 10.52
C PRO A 27 -6.95 -13.87 9.52
N PHE A 28 -6.39 -12.98 8.72
CA PHE A 28 -7.11 -12.24 7.68
C PHE A 28 -6.22 -12.14 6.44
N ASP A 29 -6.78 -12.36 5.26
CA ASP A 29 -6.09 -12.25 3.97
C ASP A 29 -7.12 -12.02 2.86
N GLU A 30 -7.31 -10.77 2.47
CA GLU A 30 -8.25 -10.37 1.42
C GLU A 30 -7.55 -9.55 0.35
N SER A 31 -7.98 -9.72 -0.90
CA SER A 31 -7.50 -8.95 -2.04
C SER A 31 -8.66 -8.26 -2.74
N TYR A 32 -8.53 -6.97 -2.95
CA TYR A 32 -9.53 -6.13 -3.60
C TYR A 32 -8.97 -5.61 -4.92
N ILE A 33 -9.77 -5.73 -5.99
CA ILE A 33 -9.58 -4.91 -7.18
C ILE A 33 -10.07 -3.51 -6.81
N ILE A 34 -9.23 -2.51 -7.06
CA ILE A 34 -9.52 -1.10 -6.76
C ILE A 34 -9.56 -0.31 -8.06
N GLU A 35 -10.58 0.50 -8.24
CA GLU A 35 -10.78 1.40 -9.38
C GLU A 35 -10.73 2.87 -8.93
N ASP A 36 -10.95 3.79 -9.87
CA ASP A 36 -10.91 5.21 -9.56
C ASP A 36 -11.99 5.60 -8.52
N ASN A 37 -11.58 6.40 -7.53
CA ASN A 37 -12.36 6.84 -6.37
C ASN A 37 -12.78 5.77 -5.36
N ASP A 38 -12.25 4.55 -5.45
CA ASP A 38 -12.50 3.52 -4.45
C ASP A 38 -11.89 3.86 -3.08
N THR A 39 -12.54 3.34 -2.04
CA THR A 39 -12.06 3.45 -0.65
C THR A 39 -12.03 2.08 -0.01
N VAL A 40 -10.86 1.72 0.54
CA VAL A 40 -10.66 0.45 1.23
C VAL A 40 -10.42 0.70 2.72
N VAL A 41 -11.21 0.02 3.54
CA VAL A 41 -11.05 0.00 4.99
C VAL A 41 -9.99 -1.04 5.35
N ILE A 42 -9.04 -0.64 6.19
CA ILE A 42 -7.94 -1.51 6.63
C ILE A 42 -8.16 -1.77 8.12
N PRO A 43 -8.64 -2.96 8.52
CA PRO A 43 -8.90 -3.26 9.91
C PRO A 43 -7.62 -3.49 10.71
N ARG A 44 -6.65 -4.22 10.13
CA ARG A 44 -5.33 -4.52 10.72
C ARG A 44 -4.42 -5.15 9.66
N GLY A 45 -3.15 -5.37 10.05
CA GLY A 45 -2.19 -6.12 9.25
C GLY A 45 -1.48 -5.29 8.17
N TYR A 46 -0.75 -6.01 7.32
CA TYR A 46 -0.02 -5.49 6.17
C TYR A 46 -0.97 -5.20 5.02
N HIS A 47 -0.70 -4.14 4.27
CA HIS A 47 -1.64 -3.64 3.26
C HIS A 47 -0.93 -3.01 2.05
N PRO A 48 -0.12 -3.81 1.31
CA PRO A 48 0.51 -3.36 0.08
C PRO A 48 -0.52 -3.07 -1.02
N VAL A 49 -0.11 -2.22 -1.95
CA VAL A 49 -0.92 -1.81 -3.09
C VAL A 49 -0.06 -1.93 -4.36
N VAL A 50 -0.66 -2.40 -5.44
CA VAL A 50 -0.02 -2.46 -6.76
C VAL A 50 -0.96 -1.89 -7.83
N THR A 51 -0.39 -1.31 -8.87
CA THR A 51 -1.14 -0.73 -10.00
C THR A 51 -1.03 -1.62 -11.23
N ALA A 52 -2.07 -1.65 -12.06
CA ALA A 52 -1.98 -2.31 -13.36
C ALA A 52 -0.94 -1.60 -14.26
N PRO A 53 -0.19 -2.35 -15.10
CA PRO A 53 0.77 -1.76 -16.03
C PRO A 53 0.13 -0.70 -16.94
N GLY A 54 0.85 0.40 -17.17
CA GLY A 54 0.36 1.53 -17.99
C GLY A 54 -0.55 2.51 -17.26
N TYR A 55 -0.94 2.22 -16.02
CA TYR A 55 -1.69 3.13 -15.16
C TYR A 55 -0.83 3.60 -13.98
N GLN A 56 -0.97 4.88 -13.66
CA GLN A 56 -0.43 5.44 -12.43
C GLN A 56 -1.45 5.24 -11.31
N LEU A 57 -0.99 5.12 -10.07
CA LEU A 57 -1.85 5.05 -8.91
C LEU A 57 -1.46 6.15 -7.94
N TYR A 58 -2.41 7.03 -7.64
CA TYR A 58 -2.32 7.95 -6.52
C TYR A 58 -3.25 7.47 -5.41
N TYR A 59 -2.86 7.66 -4.14
CA TYR A 59 -3.70 7.28 -3.02
C TYR A 59 -3.44 8.16 -1.80
N LEU A 60 -4.53 8.45 -1.08
CA LEU A 60 -4.51 9.15 0.19
C LEU A 60 -4.78 8.14 1.31
N TRP A 61 -3.90 8.12 2.31
CA TRP A 61 -4.14 7.33 3.52
C TRP A 61 -4.59 8.23 4.66
N MET A 62 -5.53 7.73 5.46
CA MET A 62 -6.05 8.40 6.64
C MET A 62 -6.10 7.41 7.81
N LEU A 63 -5.52 7.81 8.94
CA LEU A 63 -5.58 7.07 10.19
C LEU A 63 -6.36 7.87 11.23
N ALA A 64 -7.27 7.19 11.92
CA ALA A 64 -8.02 7.72 13.04
C ALA A 64 -8.01 6.66 14.15
N GLY A 65 -7.90 7.11 15.40
CA GLY A 65 -7.87 6.26 16.58
C GLY A 65 -7.88 7.13 17.84
N GLU A 66 -8.05 6.50 19.01
CA GLU A 66 -8.16 7.22 20.29
C GLU A 66 -6.92 8.08 20.62
N LYS A 67 -5.74 7.67 20.14
CA LYS A 67 -4.48 8.38 20.33
C LYS A 67 -3.82 8.64 18.99
N ARG A 68 -3.23 9.84 18.85
CA ARG A 68 -2.38 10.20 17.72
C ARG A 68 -0.95 9.69 17.95
N VAL A 69 -0.73 8.40 17.71
CA VAL A 69 0.60 7.78 17.79
C VAL A 69 1.13 7.57 16.37
N TYR A 70 2.21 8.28 16.03
CA TYR A 70 2.96 8.07 14.81
C TYR A 70 4.07 7.05 15.08
N GLY A 71 4.32 6.11 14.17
CA GLY A 71 5.39 5.10 14.29
C GLY A 71 4.94 3.68 14.63
N ALA A 72 3.62 3.43 14.74
CA ALA A 72 3.11 2.11 15.10
C ALA A 72 3.02 1.11 13.92
N TRP A 73 3.80 1.31 12.86
CA TRP A 73 3.87 0.38 11.73
C TRP A 73 5.08 -0.55 11.86
N SER A 74 4.93 -1.77 11.36
CA SER A 74 6.02 -2.74 11.21
C SER A 74 6.05 -3.23 9.77
N ASN A 75 7.24 -3.53 9.27
CA ASN A 75 7.38 -4.18 7.97
C ASN A 75 7.17 -5.68 8.15
N ASP A 76 6.66 -6.36 7.12
CA ASP A 76 6.64 -7.82 7.10
C ASP A 76 8.09 -8.32 7.05
N PRO A 77 8.55 -9.16 8.01
CA PRO A 77 9.88 -9.74 7.99
C PRO A 77 10.23 -10.47 6.68
N LYS A 78 9.25 -11.04 5.97
CA LYS A 78 9.47 -11.70 4.67
C LYS A 78 9.91 -10.72 3.57
N HIS A 79 9.65 -9.44 3.77
CA HIS A 79 9.93 -8.36 2.82
C HIS A 79 10.99 -7.39 3.36
N SER A 80 11.73 -7.76 4.42
CA SER A 80 12.74 -6.89 5.03
C SER A 80 13.87 -6.51 4.07
N TRP A 81 14.20 -7.42 3.13
CA TRP A 81 15.23 -7.25 2.11
C TRP A 81 14.99 -6.04 1.19
N LEU A 82 13.75 -5.55 1.08
CA LEU A 82 13.44 -4.37 0.27
C LEU A 82 14.19 -3.12 0.74
N LYS A 83 14.46 -3.01 2.05
CA LYS A 83 15.24 -1.88 2.61
C LYS A 83 16.64 -1.80 2.03
N ASP A 84 17.25 -2.95 1.74
CA ASP A 84 18.60 -3.00 1.18
C ASP A 84 18.60 -2.57 -0.30
N CYS A 85 17.46 -2.69 -0.98
CA CYS A 85 17.27 -2.26 -2.37
C CYS A 85 16.82 -0.79 -2.51
N GLU A 86 16.29 -0.16 -1.45
CA GLU A 86 15.85 1.25 -1.50
C GLU A 86 16.96 2.18 -2.00
N ILE A 87 18.22 1.94 -1.58
CA ILE A 87 19.40 2.70 -2.01
C ILE A 87 19.55 2.68 -3.54
N ILE A 88 19.40 1.50 -4.15
CA ILE A 88 19.56 1.32 -5.60
C ILE A 88 18.38 1.97 -6.35
N ILE A 89 17.17 1.85 -5.80
CA ILE A 89 15.95 2.42 -6.41
C ILE A 89 16.03 3.94 -6.40
N ASP A 90 16.48 4.56 -5.30
CA ASP A 90 16.62 6.01 -5.20
C ASP A 90 17.66 6.53 -6.20
N GLU A 91 18.82 5.87 -6.32
CA GLU A 91 19.84 6.21 -7.33
C GLU A 91 19.26 6.19 -8.76
N ILE A 92 18.50 5.14 -9.10
CA ILE A 92 17.90 5.00 -10.43
C ILE A 92 16.79 6.03 -10.65
N LEU A 93 15.87 6.23 -9.69
CA LEU A 93 14.72 7.11 -9.88
C LEU A 93 15.10 8.59 -9.97
N HIS A 94 16.15 9.02 -9.26
CA HIS A 94 16.69 10.39 -9.37
C HIS A 94 17.30 10.69 -10.75
N GLU A 95 17.67 9.69 -11.55
CA GLU A 95 18.10 9.90 -12.94
C GLU A 95 16.92 10.07 -13.91
N PHE A 96 15.73 9.53 -13.60
CA PHE A 96 14.57 9.51 -14.51
C PHE A 96 13.50 10.56 -14.20
N ILE A 97 13.50 11.17 -13.01
CA ILE A 97 12.57 12.24 -12.63
C ILE A 97 13.36 13.32 -11.87
N PRO A 98 13.67 14.48 -12.50
CA PRO A 98 14.39 15.57 -11.84
C PRO A 98 13.55 16.34 -10.82
#